data_AF-A0A3D3V692-F1
#
_entry.id   AF-A0A3D3V692-F1
#
_cell.length_a   1.000
_cell.length_b   1.000
_cell.length_c   1.000
_cell.angle_alpha   90.00
_cell.angle_beta   90.00
_cell.angle_gamma   90.00
#
_symmetry.space_group_name_H-M   'P 1'
#
loop_
_entity.id
_entity.type
_entity.pdbx_description
1 polymer ?
#
loop_
_entity_poly.entity_id
_entity_poly.type
_entity_poly.pdbx_seq_one_letter_code
_entity_poly.pdbx_strand_id
1 'polypeptide(L)' 'MQKYSKKVLEHFTKPHNQGKIKDADGVGTVGNPKCGDIMRLYIKVSKDKQGQEII' A
#
# COMPACT_ATOMS: atom_id res chain seq x y z
N MET A 1 8.73 14.74 -24.11
CA MET A 1 8.75 14.75 -22.63
C MET A 1 7.34 14.47 -22.09
N GLN A 2 7.00 13.21 -21.82
CA GLN A 2 6.10 12.85 -20.71
C GLN A 2 6.62 11.51 -20.19
N LYS A 3 7.45 11.55 -19.14
CA LYS A 3 8.08 10.35 -18.56
C LYS A 3 7.09 9.50 -17.74
N TYR A 4 5.91 10.03 -17.45
CA TYR A 4 4.90 9.36 -16.63
C TYR A 4 3.52 9.54 -17.23
N SER A 5 2.69 8.49 -17.12
CA SER A 5 1.31 8.55 -17.55
C SER A 5 0.50 9.46 -16.62
N LYS A 6 -0.61 9.99 -17.13
CA LYS A 6 -1.56 10.77 -16.33
C LYS A 6 -2.01 10.00 -15.08
N LYS A 7 -2.28 8.69 -15.22
CA LYS A 7 -2.70 7.81 -14.13
C LYS A 7 -1.65 7.69 -13.02
N VAL A 8 -0.35 7.61 -13.38
CA VAL A 8 0.73 7.59 -12.38
C VAL A 8 0.77 8.90 -11.61
N LEU A 9 0.71 10.03 -12.31
CA LEU A 9 0.73 11.35 -11.68
C LEU A 9 -0.47 11.58 -10.75
N GLU A 10 -1.65 11.10 -11.14
CA GLU A 10 -2.87 11.16 -10.34
C GLU A 10 -2.71 10.41 -9.01
N HIS A 11 -2.32 9.13 -9.05
CA HIS A 11 -2.14 8.34 -7.82
C HIS A 11 -0.96 8.81 -6.96
N PHE A 12 0.09 9.36 -7.57
CA PHE A 12 1.22 9.92 -6.83
C PHE A 12 0.84 11.18 -6.05
N THR A 13 0.05 12.07 -6.67
CA THR A 13 -0.35 13.33 -6.02
C THR A 13 -1.54 13.16 -5.08
N LYS A 14 -2.38 12.14 -5.29
CA LYS A 14 -3.53 11.82 -4.44
C LYS A 14 -3.56 10.32 -4.09
N PRO A 15 -2.67 9.85 -3.21
CA PRO A 15 -2.62 8.44 -2.82
C PRO A 15 -3.88 8.06 -2.02
N HIS A 16 -4.50 6.92 -2.36
CA HIS A 16 -5.78 6.51 -1.76
C HIS A 16 -5.64 5.84 -0.40
N ASN A 17 -4.49 5.21 -0.13
CA ASN A 17 -4.29 4.35 1.04
C ASN A 17 -3.00 4.70 1.81
N GLN A 18 -2.55 5.95 1.74
CA GLN A 18 -1.40 6.39 2.52
C GLN A 18 -1.79 6.53 4.00
N GLY A 19 -1.04 5.87 4.87
CA GLY A 19 -1.25 5.99 6.31
C GLY A 19 -0.70 4.82 7.09
N LYS A 20 -1.20 4.66 8.31
CA LYS A 20 -0.94 3.51 9.18
C LYS A 20 -2.28 2.94 9.62
N ILE A 21 -2.37 1.61 9.66
CA ILE A 21 -3.50 0.90 10.23
C ILE A 21 -3.14 0.52 11.66
N LYS A 22 -3.98 0.88 12.63
CA LYS A 22 -3.85 0.40 14.02
C LYS A 22 -4.31 -1.05 14.10
N ASP A 23 -3.66 -1.85 14.96
CA ASP A 23 -4.01 -3.25 15.17
C ASP A 23 -4.09 -4.05 13.87
N ALA A 24 -3.18 -3.77 12.94
CA ALA A 24 -3.06 -4.49 11.67
C ALA A 24 -2.72 -5.96 11.93
N ASP A 25 -3.33 -6.86 11.17
CA ASP A 25 -3.08 -8.30 11.30
C ASP A 25 -1.75 -8.70 10.64
N GLY A 26 -1.26 -7.88 9.70
CA GLY A 26 0.07 -8.04 9.12
C GLY A 26 0.76 -6.71 8.87
N VAL A 27 2.08 -6.68 9.11
CA VAL A 27 2.95 -5.53 8.83
C VAL A 27 4.22 -6.02 8.15
N GLY A 28 4.50 -5.51 6.96
CA GLY A 28 5.73 -5.80 6.20
C GLY A 28 6.52 -4.53 5.96
N THR A 29 7.85 -4.60 6.11
CA THR A 29 8.76 -3.51 5.72
C THR A 29 9.85 -4.07 4.83
N VAL A 30 10.03 -3.46 3.66
CA VAL A 30 11.05 -3.85 2.69
C VAL A 30 11.73 -2.59 2.18
N GLY A 31 13.05 -2.64 2.01
CA GLY A 31 13.82 -1.56 1.45
C GLY A 31 14.69 -2.01 0.28
N ASN A 32 14.91 -1.12 -0.69
CA ASN A 32 15.90 -1.30 -1.74
C ASN A 32 17.16 -0.49 -1.41
N PRO A 33 18.26 -1.13 -0.94
CA PRO A 33 19.46 -0.42 -0.50
C PRO A 33 20.17 0.37 -1.63
N LYS A 34 19.90 0.04 -2.90
CA LYS A 34 20.48 0.77 -4.05
C LYS A 34 19.81 2.10 -4.33
N CYS A 35 18.50 2.18 -4.10
CA CYS A 35 17.68 3.36 -4.41
C CYS A 35 17.32 4.17 -3.16
N GLY A 36 17.47 3.59 -1.97
CA GLY A 36 17.07 4.20 -0.70
C GLY A 36 15.56 4.12 -0.43
N ASP A 37 14.79 3.51 -1.33
CA ASP A 37 13.34 3.36 -1.17
C ASP A 37 13.04 2.38 -0.04
N ILE A 38 12.21 2.82 0.90
CA ILE A 38 11.69 1.99 1.99
C ILE A 38 10.17 2.00 1.89
N MET A 39 9.58 0.82 1.78
CA MET A 39 8.13 0.63 1.75
C MET A 39 7.70 -0.11 3.02
N ARG A 40 6.65 0.41 3.66
CA ARG A 40 5.97 -0.23 4.77
C ARG A 40 4.51 -0.45 4.42
N LEU A 41 4.07 -1.70 4.47
CA LEU A 41 2.72 -2.13 4.15
C LEU A 41 2.03 -2.65 5.41
N TYR A 42 0.76 -2.29 5.57
CA TYR A 42 -0.13 -2.80 6.61
C TYR A 42 -1.30 -3.50 5.95
N ILE A 43 -1.71 -4.64 6.49
CA ILE A 43 -2.91 -5.37 6.06
C ILE A 43 -3.81 -5.64 7.27
N LYS A 44 -5.13 -5.56 7.05
CA LYS A 44 -6.13 -5.96 8.02
C LYS A 44 -7.01 -7.01 7.35
N VAL A 45 -7.04 -8.22 7.90
CA VAL A 45 -7.79 -9.32 7.33
C VAL A 45 -9.11 -9.43 8.08
N SER A 46 -10.21 -9.51 7.34
CA SER A 46 -11.54 -9.69 7.90
C SER A 46 -12.29 -10.80 7.17
N LYS A 47 -13.41 -11.26 7.72
CA LYS A 47 -14.24 -12.27 7.07
C LYS A 47 -15.44 -11.59 6.42
N ASP A 48 -15.73 -11.96 5.17
CA ASP A 48 -16.98 -11.57 4.53
C ASP A 48 -18.18 -12.37 5.12
N LYS A 49 -19.38 -12.13 4.60
CA LYS A 49 -20.61 -12.79 5.07
C LYS A 49 -20.62 -14.30 4.82
N GLN A 50 -19.76 -14.77 3.93
CA GLN A 50 -19.58 -16.18 3.55
C GLN A 50 -18.41 -16.83 4.29
N GLY A 51 -17.73 -16.08 5.17
CA GLY A 51 -16.60 -16.56 5.97
C GLY A 51 -15.26 -16.55 5.23
N GLN A 52 -15.18 -15.97 4.03
CA GLN A 52 -13.95 -15.87 3.25
C GLN A 52 -13.08 -14.70 3.75
N GLU A 53 -11.77 -14.90 3.75
CA GLU A 53 -10.81 -13.87 4.17
C GLU A 53 -10.68 -12.77 3.10
N ILE A 54 -10.84 -11.51 3.53
CA ILE A 54 -10.68 -10.31 2.71
C ILE A 54 -9.64 -9.37 3.33
N ILE A 55 -8.84 -8.72 2.50
CA ILE A 55 -7.76 -7.79 2.87
C ILE A 55 -8.17 -6.35 2.54
#